data_AF-L8WC50-F1
#
_entry.id   AF-L8WC50-F1
#
_cell.length_a   1.000
_cell.length_b   1.000
_cell.length_c   1.000
_cell.angle_alpha   90.00
_cell.angle_beta   90.00
_cell.angle_gamma   90.00
#
_symmetry.space_group_name_H-M   'P 1'
#
loop_
_entity.id
_entity.type
_entity.pdbx_description
1 polymer ?
#
loop_
_entity_poly.entity_id
_entity_poly.type
_entity_poly.pdbx_seq_one_letter_code
_entity_poly.pdbx_strand_id
1 'polypeptide(L)'
;MGSSSSTIEFSPLVPQNPPLGIMPAHAQNHELTLKLREKRMSLSGDSFEITDPQGRPYFKMEGSALSFRDRKTLKQADGRPILNIQNKIQAIRSHCV
;
A
#
# COMPACT_ATOMS: atom_id res chain seq x y z
N MET A 1 -44.28 -5.97 24.19
CA MET A 1 -43.94 -4.54 24.12
C MET A 1 -42.42 -4.42 24.12
N GLY A 2 -41.86 -3.90 23.02
CA GLY A 2 -40.54 -3.25 22.89
C GLY A 2 -39.28 -4.00 23.30
N SER A 3 -38.60 -4.64 22.35
CA SER A 3 -37.18 -5.03 22.48
C SER A 3 -36.29 -3.80 22.25
N SER A 4 -35.57 -3.36 23.27
CA SER A 4 -34.63 -2.23 23.18
C SER A 4 -33.40 -2.63 22.36
N SER A 5 -33.38 -2.26 21.09
CA SER A 5 -32.23 -2.42 20.20
C SER A 5 -31.26 -1.26 20.43
N SER A 6 -30.16 -1.50 21.15
CA SER A 6 -29.12 -0.51 21.39
C SER A 6 -28.35 -0.23 20.08
N THR A 7 -28.68 0.89 19.44
CA THR A 7 -27.93 1.40 18.29
C THR A 7 -26.61 1.98 18.80
N ILE A 8 -25.48 1.45 18.34
CA ILE A 8 -24.16 2.00 18.65
C ILE A 8 -23.99 3.27 17.80
N GLU A 9 -24.08 4.44 18.44
CA GLU A 9 -23.73 5.71 17.81
C GLU A 9 -22.21 5.87 17.77
N PHE A 10 -21.63 5.84 16.57
CA PHE A 10 -20.22 6.16 16.37
C PHE A 10 -20.05 7.69 16.36
N SER A 11 -19.30 8.23 17.32
CA SER A 11 -18.91 9.64 17.28
C SER A 11 -17.95 9.90 16.11
N PRO A 12 -18.13 11.00 15.34
CA PRO A 12 -17.19 11.35 14.28
C PRO A 12 -15.80 11.62 14.87
N LEU A 13 -14.77 11.08 14.22
CA LEU A 13 -13.38 11.27 14.66
C LEU A 13 -13.01 12.77 14.59
N VAL A 14 -12.48 13.30 15.69
CA VAL A 14 -11.97 14.69 15.73
C VAL A 14 -10.71 14.77 14.86
N PRO A 15 -10.62 15.73 13.92
CA PRO A 15 -9.42 15.94 13.12
C PRO A 15 -8.19 16.16 14.00
N GLN A 16 -7.14 15.39 13.79
CA GLN A 16 -5.88 15.52 14.54
C GLN A 16 -5.03 16.65 13.94
N ASN A 17 -4.48 17.52 14.78
CA ASN A 17 -3.53 18.56 14.40
C ASN A 17 -2.22 18.39 15.22
N PRO A 18 -1.08 18.06 14.59
CA PRO A 18 -0.86 17.93 13.15
C PRO A 18 -1.54 16.69 12.55
N PRO A 19 -1.88 16.71 11.25
CA PRO A 19 -2.47 15.57 10.59
C PRO A 19 -1.48 14.40 10.58
N LEU A 20 -1.89 13.29 11.18
CA LEU A 20 -1.06 12.08 11.26
C LEU A 20 -1.09 11.33 9.93
N GLY A 21 0.04 10.75 9.55
CA GLY A 21 0.14 9.88 8.37
C GLY A 21 0.12 10.58 7.02
N ILE A 22 0.14 11.92 6.97
CA ILE A 22 0.32 12.65 5.72
C ILE A 22 1.79 12.58 5.31
N MET A 23 2.03 12.13 4.07
CA MET A 23 3.31 12.35 3.38
C MET A 23 3.16 13.60 2.52
N PRO A 24 3.62 14.79 2.96
CA PRO A 24 3.29 16.04 2.27
C PRO A 24 3.77 16.07 0.81
N ALA A 25 4.87 15.38 0.50
CA ALA A 25 5.40 15.24 -0.86
C ALA A 25 4.48 14.44 -1.81
N HIS A 26 3.52 13.68 -1.29
CA HIS A 26 2.58 12.84 -2.05
C HIS A 26 1.11 13.17 -1.77
N ALA A 27 0.84 14.16 -0.92
CA ALA A 27 -0.50 14.68 -0.68
C ALA A 27 -0.80 15.77 -1.71
N GLN A 28 -1.87 15.61 -2.49
CA GLN A 28 -2.35 16.62 -3.42
C GLN A 28 -3.73 17.11 -2.95
N ASN A 29 -4.01 18.40 -3.15
CA ASN A 29 -5.30 19.01 -2.80
C ASN A 29 -6.34 18.84 -3.91
N HIS A 30 -6.06 17.99 -4.91
CA HIS A 30 -6.95 17.67 -6.01
C HIS A 30 -6.98 16.17 -6.22
N GLU A 31 -8.04 15.69 -6.88
CA GLU A 31 -8.12 14.29 -7.29
C GLU A 31 -6.99 13.98 -8.30
N LEU A 32 -6.31 12.86 -8.07
CA LEU A 32 -5.25 12.37 -8.94
C LEU A 32 -5.56 10.93 -9.32
N THR A 33 -5.96 10.72 -10.58
CA THR A 33 -6.15 9.37 -11.11
C THR A 33 -4.80 8.73 -11.43
N LEU A 34 -4.55 7.54 -10.91
CA LEU A 34 -3.36 6.75 -11.23
C LEU A 34 -3.77 5.40 -11.80
N LYS A 35 -3.04 4.95 -12.82
CA LYS A 35 -3.21 3.67 -13.51
C LYS A 35 -2.03 2.77 -13.20
N LEU A 36 -2.34 1.53 -12.83
CA LEU A 36 -1.35 0.48 -12.71
C LEU A 36 -1.08 -0.12 -14.08
N ARG A 37 0.19 -0.22 -14.47
CA ARG A 37 0.63 -0.85 -15.72
C ARG A 37 1.62 -1.96 -15.40
N GLU A 38 1.27 -3.18 -15.79
CA GLU A 38 2.18 -4.31 -15.71
C GLU A 38 3.36 -4.13 -16.67
N LYS A 39 4.56 -4.39 -16.16
CA LYS A 39 5.73 -4.46 -17.02
C LYS A 39 5.74 -5.84 -17.66
N ARG A 40 5.53 -5.90 -18.98
CA ARG A 40 5.52 -7.13 -19.80
C ARG A 40 6.79 -8.00 -19.68
N MET A 41 7.83 -7.50 -19.03
CA MET A 41 9.12 -8.14 -18.77
C MET A 41 9.35 -8.48 -17.28
N SER A 42 8.32 -8.42 -16.42
CA SER A 42 8.45 -8.85 -15.03
C SER A 42 8.47 -10.38 -14.99
N LEU A 43 9.65 -10.96 -14.77
CA LEU A 43 9.85 -12.41 -14.67
C LEU A 43 8.91 -13.09 -13.65
N SER A 44 8.46 -12.38 -12.61
CA SER A 44 7.47 -12.87 -11.64
C SER A 44 6.08 -12.23 -11.74
N GLY A 45 5.86 -11.28 -12.65
CA GLY A 45 4.60 -10.52 -12.69
C GLY A 45 4.36 -9.54 -11.53
N ASP A 46 5.23 -9.49 -10.51
CA ASP A 46 5.03 -8.64 -9.33
C ASP A 46 5.51 -7.19 -9.47
N SER A 47 6.07 -6.81 -10.62
CA SER A 47 6.59 -5.46 -10.86
C SER A 47 5.67 -4.65 -11.76
N PHE A 48 5.30 -3.45 -11.28
CA PHE A 48 4.33 -2.58 -11.93
C PHE A 48 4.84 -1.14 -11.99
N GLU A 49 4.43 -0.40 -13.00
CA GLU A 49 4.59 1.05 -13.08
C GLU A 49 3.25 1.72 -12.81
N ILE A 50 3.26 2.76 -11.99
CA ILE A 50 2.08 3.54 -11.64
C ILE A 50 2.21 4.88 -12.34
N THR A 51 1.31 5.13 -13.30
CA THR A 51 1.33 6.31 -14.16
C THR A 51 0.02 7.08 -14.06
N ASP A 52 -0.01 8.33 -14.48
CA ASP A 52 -1.28 9.01 -14.75
C ASP A 52 -1.92 8.49 -16.06
N PRO A 53 -3.17 8.90 -16.39
CA PRO A 53 -3.81 8.57 -17.66
C PRO A 53 -3.04 9.00 -18.91
N GLN A 54 -2.18 10.02 -18.80
CA GLN A 54 -1.33 10.58 -19.84
C GLN A 54 0.00 9.80 -20.00
N GLY A 55 0.29 8.85 -19.11
CA GLY A 55 1.47 8.01 -19.14
C GLY A 55 2.68 8.56 -18.38
N ARG A 56 2.55 9.64 -17.61
CA ARG A 56 3.61 10.16 -16.75
C ARG A 56 3.85 9.22 -15.57
N PRO A 57 5.09 8.78 -15.30
CA PRO A 57 5.39 7.91 -14.17
C PRO A 57 5.34 8.70 -12.85
N TYR A 58 4.63 8.16 -11.87
CA TYR A 58 4.59 8.68 -10.50
C TYR A 58 5.34 7.76 -9.54
N PHE A 59 5.06 6.46 -9.63
CA PHE A 59 5.66 5.47 -8.77
C PHE A 59 6.02 4.20 -9.54
N LYS A 60 6.90 3.40 -8.94
CA LYS A 60 7.27 2.09 -9.42
C LYS A 60 7.17 1.09 -8.28
N MET A 61 6.48 -0.01 -8.53
CA MET A 61 6.45 -1.17 -7.65
C MET A 61 7.48 -2.18 -8.14
N GLU A 62 8.42 -2.54 -7.28
CA GLU A 62 9.37 -3.61 -7.55
C GLU A 62 9.08 -4.81 -6.65
N GLY A 63 8.74 -5.94 -7.28
CA GLY A 63 8.62 -7.23 -6.63
C GLY A 63 9.91 -8.04 -6.82
N SER A 64 10.36 -8.72 -5.77
CA SER A 64 11.55 -9.56 -5.84
C SER A 64 11.16 -11.01 -6.17
N ALA A 65 11.31 -11.40 -7.43
CA ALA A 65 11.01 -12.76 -7.95
C ALA A 65 11.72 -13.92 -7.20
N LEU A 66 12.83 -13.62 -6.52
CA LEU A 66 13.67 -14.60 -5.81
C LEU A 66 13.62 -14.48 -4.28
N SER A 67 12.71 -13.65 -3.74
CA SER A 67 12.60 -13.45 -2.30
C SER A 67 11.63 -14.46 -1.72
N PHE A 68 12.14 -15.45 -0.97
CA PHE A 68 11.36 -16.35 -0.11
C PHE A 68 10.40 -15.63 0.87
N ARG A 69 10.48 -14.30 1.02
CA ARG A 69 9.70 -13.49 1.97
C ARG A 69 8.68 -12.53 1.33
N ASP A 70 8.29 -12.73 0.07
CA ASP A 70 7.32 -11.89 -0.66
C ASP A 70 7.48 -10.37 -0.39
N ARG A 71 8.67 -9.82 -0.68
CA ARG A 71 8.93 -8.39 -0.49
C ARG A 71 8.54 -7.60 -1.74
N LYS A 72 7.78 -6.52 -1.53
CA LYS A 72 7.45 -5.51 -2.55
C LYS A 72 7.91 -4.14 -2.07
N THR A 73 8.63 -3.40 -2.91
CA THR A 73 9.16 -2.07 -2.58
C THR A 73 8.56 -1.02 -3.48
N LEU A 74 7.85 -0.06 -2.90
CA LEU A 74 7.29 1.08 -3.63
C LEU A 74 8.34 2.16 -3.71
N LYS A 75 8.59 2.64 -4.92
CA LYS A 75 9.57 3.66 -5.22
C LYS A 75 8.90 4.84 -5.91
N GLN A 76 9.46 6.03 -5.71
CA GLN A 76 9.18 7.20 -6.55
C GLN A 76 9.68 6.97 -7.98
N ALA A 77 9.23 7.82 -8.91
CA ALA A 77 9.68 7.79 -10.30
C ALA A 77 11.21 7.93 -10.48
N ASP A 78 11.89 8.58 -9.53
CA ASP A 78 13.35 8.73 -9.49
C ASP A 78 14.10 7.50 -8.90
N GLY A 79 13.35 6.47 -8.47
CA GLY A 79 13.89 5.25 -7.89
C GLY A 79 14.06 5.28 -6.38
N ARG A 80 13.75 6.38 -5.69
CA ARG A 80 13.84 6.45 -4.21
C ARG A 80 12.76 5.59 -3.55
N PRO A 81 13.12 4.71 -2.59
CA PRO A 81 12.14 3.89 -1.89
C PRO A 81 11.27 4.73 -0.95
N ILE A 82 9.95 4.50 -1.01
CA ILE A 82 8.93 5.12 -0.15
C ILE A 82 8.57 4.18 0.99
N LEU A 83 8.18 2.95 0.63
CA LEU A 83 7.74 1.94 1.58
C LEU A 83 8.11 0.54 1.12
N ASN A 84 8.19 -0.35 2.11
CA ASN A 84 8.41 -1.77 1.91
C ASN A 84 7.22 -2.55 2.48
N ILE A 85 6.68 -3.44 1.66
CA ILE A 85 5.65 -4.39 2.03
C ILE A 85 6.32 -5.76 2.10
N GLN A 86 6.12 -6.47 3.20
CA GLN A 86 6.70 -7.79 3.40
C GLN A 86 5.72 -8.66 4.17
N ASN A 87 5.46 -9.86 3.63
CA ASN A 87 4.73 -10.88 4.37
C ASN A 87 5.62 -11.44 5.48
N LYS A 88 5.07 -11.52 6.70
CA LYS A 88 5.75 -12.16 7.82
C LYS A 88 5.48 -13.66 7.76
N ILE A 89 6.49 -14.44 7.37
CA ILE A 89 6.42 -15.90 7.46
C ILE A 89 6.60 -16.27 8.94
N GLN A 90 5.52 -16.73 9.58
CA GLN A 90 5.62 -17.39 10.87
C GLN A 90 6.06 -18.83 10.62
N ALA A 91 7.31 -19.17 10.97
CA ALA A 91 7.71 -20.56 10.99
C ALA A 91 6.95 -21.25 12.12
N ILE A 92 6.12 -22.24 11.79
CA ILE A 92 5.58 -23.19 12.77
C ILE A 92 6.79 -23.94 13.32
N ARG A 93 7.20 -23.62 14.55
CA ARG A 93 8.07 -24.49 15.32
C ARG A 93 7.21 -25.62 15.85
N SER A 94 7.32 -26.79 15.23
CA SER A 94 6.84 -28.04 15.82
C SER A 94 7.61 -28.26 17.12
N HIS A 95 7.03 -27.87 18.25
CA HIS A 95 7.44 -28.38 19.55
C HIS A 95 6.95 -29.82 19.62
N CYS A 96 7.80 -30.77 19.23
CA CYS A 96 7.65 -32.14 19.70
C CYS A 96 8.09 -32.16 21.17
N VAL A 97 7.14 -32.40 22.07
CA VAL A 97 7.37 -32.85 23.44
C VAL A 97 6.94 -34.30 23.50
#